data_AF-A0A0B1S6P2-F1
#
_entry.id   AF-A0A0B1S6P2-F1
#
_cell.length_a   1.000
_cell.length_b   1.000
_cell.length_c   1.000
_cell.angle_alpha   90.00
_cell.angle_beta   90.00
_cell.angle_gamma   90.00
#
_symmetry.space_group_name_H-M   'P 1'
#
loop_
_entity.id
_entity.type
_entity.pdbx_description
1 polymer ?
#
loop_
_entity_poly.entity_id
_entity_poly.type
_entity_poly.pdbx_seq_one_letter_code
_entity_poly.pdbx_strand_id
1 'polypeptide(L)'
;MRSSEYSLNYRPIQSLQAHQGPVTAVAFSEDGKYLATYGGQDAKINFWQTSQTFLGMGQSQMKLAKTQPAPALQPSPPSPRSGAPTFRPRLVWINSKALTLMLPEGKEQRFSI
;
A
#
# COMPACT_ATOMS: atom_id res chain seq x y z
N MET A 1 -13.65 41.84 6.64
CA MET A 1 -12.51 40.92 6.89
C MET A 1 -12.71 39.70 6.03
N ARG A 2 -11.90 39.49 4.99
CA ARG A 2 -12.04 38.39 4.02
C ARG A 2 -10.95 37.37 4.35
N SER A 3 -11.34 36.20 4.83
CA SER A 3 -10.45 35.08 5.09
C SER A 3 -9.87 34.58 3.77
N SER A 4 -8.57 34.69 3.60
CA SER A 4 -7.86 34.13 2.45
C SER A 4 -7.86 32.60 2.57
N GLU A 5 -8.66 31.92 1.74
CA GLU A 5 -8.62 30.47 1.61
C GLU A 5 -7.33 30.06 0.89
N TYR A 6 -6.44 29.36 1.59
CA TYR A 6 -5.26 28.76 0.98
C TYR A 6 -5.70 27.52 0.19
N SER A 7 -5.76 27.62 -1.14
CA SER A 7 -5.99 26.46 -2.00
C SER A 7 -4.69 25.65 -2.12
N LEU A 8 -4.67 24.46 -1.50
CA LEU A 8 -3.59 23.51 -1.66
C LEU A 8 -3.72 22.84 -3.03
N ASN A 9 -2.90 23.29 -3.99
CA ASN A 9 -2.83 22.70 -5.32
C ASN A 9 -2.03 21.39 -5.26
N TYR A 10 -2.72 20.25 -5.16
CA TYR A 10 -2.09 18.93 -5.22
C TYR A 10 -1.88 18.49 -6.67
N ARG A 11 -0.62 18.36 -7.09
CA ARG A 11 -0.26 17.76 -8.39
C ARG A 11 0.37 16.38 -8.15
N PRO A 12 -0.10 15.30 -8.82
CA PRO A 12 0.52 14.00 -8.71
C PRO A 12 1.96 14.05 -9.26
N ILE A 13 2.91 13.55 -8.47
CA ILE A 13 4.34 13.54 -8.83
C ILE A 13 4.68 12.27 -9.62
N GLN A 14 4.07 11.14 -9.25
CA GLN A 14 4.26 9.85 -9.90
C GLN A 14 2.96 9.05 -9.86
N SER A 15 2.65 8.33 -10.95
CA SER A 15 1.57 7.34 -10.99
C SER A 15 2.18 5.94 -11.06
N LEU A 16 1.66 5.01 -10.26
CA LEU A 16 2.15 3.64 -10.17
C LEU A 16 1.04 2.67 -10.52
N GLN A 17 1.23 1.91 -11.60
CA GLN A 17 0.37 0.77 -11.93
C GLN A 17 0.72 -0.39 -11.00
N ALA A 18 0.24 -0.33 -9.76
CA ALA A 18 0.70 -1.26 -8.73
C ALA A 18 0.13 -2.66 -8.89
N HIS A 19 -1.13 -2.80 -9.26
CA HIS A 19 -1.88 -4.05 -9.23
C HIS A 19 -2.88 -4.08 -10.38
N GLN A 20 -3.34 -5.28 -10.77
CA GLN A 20 -4.34 -5.42 -11.84
C GLN A 20 -5.77 -5.19 -11.33
N GLY A 21 -5.97 -5.30 -10.01
CA GLY A 21 -7.22 -5.01 -9.34
C GLY A 21 -7.09 -3.88 -8.31
N PRO A 22 -8.11 -3.66 -7.48
CA PRO A 22 -8.08 -2.65 -6.43
C PRO A 22 -6.93 -2.88 -5.45
N VAL A 23 -6.18 -1.82 -5.16
CA VAL A 23 -5.19 -1.82 -4.07
C VAL A 23 -5.96 -1.71 -2.75
N THR A 24 -5.89 -2.75 -1.92
CA THR A 24 -6.70 -2.86 -0.70
C THR A 24 -5.96 -2.40 0.55
N ALA A 25 -4.62 -2.38 0.53
CA ALA A 25 -3.80 -1.82 1.59
C ALA A 25 -2.48 -1.27 1.05
N VAL A 26 -1.97 -0.21 1.70
CA VAL A 26 -0.68 0.41 1.43
C VAL A 26 0.02 0.76 2.74
N ALA A 27 1.34 0.65 2.79
CA ALA A 27 2.12 1.06 3.96
C ALA A 27 3.56 1.43 3.57
N PHE A 28 4.05 2.57 4.06
CA PHE A 28 5.46 2.96 3.96
C PHE A 28 6.26 2.36 5.11
N SER A 29 7.49 1.95 4.83
CA SER A 29 8.46 1.63 5.88
C SER A 29 8.79 2.89 6.67
N GLU A 30 9.12 2.74 7.95
CA GLU A 30 9.40 3.86 8.84
C GLU A 30 10.62 4.70 8.39
N ASP A 31 11.60 4.04 7.77
CA ASP A 31 12.77 4.70 7.16
C ASP A 31 12.49 5.34 5.79
N GLY A 32 11.25 5.23 5.30
CA GLY A 32 10.80 5.77 4.02
C GLY A 32 11.42 5.10 2.80
N LYS A 33 12.23 4.04 2.94
CA LYS A 33 12.93 3.39 1.82
C LYS A 33 12.03 2.50 0.97
N TYR A 34 10.96 1.99 1.56
CA TYR A 34 10.06 1.06 0.93
C TYR A 34 8.60 1.47 1.07
N LEU A 35 7.81 1.17 0.05
CA LEU A 35 6.36 1.17 0.08
C LEU A 35 5.88 -0.23 -0.24
N ALA A 36 5.01 -0.76 0.59
CA ALA A 36 4.28 -1.98 0.29
C ALA A 36 2.87 -1.64 -0.19
N THR A 37 2.41 -2.37 -1.20
CA THR A 37 1.06 -2.27 -1.75
C THR A 37 0.50 -3.68 -1.88
N TYR A 38 -0.74 -3.88 -1.47
CA TYR A 38 -1.40 -5.19 -1.51
C TYR A 38 -2.62 -5.14 -2.43
N GLY A 39 -2.69 -6.07 -3.38
CA GLY A 39 -3.86 -6.34 -4.19
C GLY A 39 -4.55 -7.60 -3.68
N GLY A 40 -5.72 -7.43 -3.08
CA GLY A 40 -6.50 -8.57 -2.56
C GLY A 40 -6.99 -9.49 -3.67
N GLN A 41 -7.39 -8.92 -4.81
CA GLN A 41 -7.96 -9.65 -5.93
C GLN A 41 -6.89 -10.31 -6.82
N ASP A 42 -5.70 -9.73 -6.92
CA ASP A 42 -4.59 -10.31 -7.67
C ASP A 42 -3.65 -11.16 -6.82
N ALA A 43 -3.95 -11.28 -5.52
CA ALA A 43 -3.25 -12.12 -4.56
C ALA A 43 -1.75 -11.80 -4.47
N LYS A 44 -1.38 -10.51 -4.53
CA LYS A 44 0.03 -10.08 -4.57
C LYS A 44 0.32 -8.91 -3.63
N ILE A 45 1.52 -8.91 -3.09
CA ILE A 45 2.15 -7.75 -2.46
C ILE A 45 3.32 -7.28 -3.33
N ASN A 46 3.31 -5.99 -3.66
CA ASN A 46 4.37 -5.31 -4.37
C ASN A 46 5.11 -4.37 -3.43
N PHE A 47 6.42 -4.54 -3.36
CA PHE A 47 7.38 -3.72 -2.63
C PHE A 47 8.07 -2.77 -3.61
N TRP A 48 7.93 -1.48 -3.34
CA TRP A 48 8.50 -0.42 -4.14
C TRP A 48 9.62 0.23 -3.34
N GLN A 49 10.81 0.32 -3.93
CA GLN A 49 11.92 1.03 -3.32
C GLN A 49 11.88 2.51 -3.74
N THR A 50 12.04 3.40 -2.77
CA THR A 50 12.25 4.82 -3.03
C THR A 50 13.71 5.05 -3.38
N SER A 51 13.99 5.55 -4.58
CA SER A 51 15.31 6.12 -4.87
C SER A 51 15.28 7.59 -4.48
N GLN A 52 15.92 7.94 -3.36
CA GLN A 52 16.22 9.33 -3.07
C GLN A 52 17.28 9.82 -4.06
N THR A 53 17.00 10.95 -4.69
CA THR A 53 17.96 11.54 -5.61
C THR A 53 19.11 12.15 -4.81
N PHE A 54 20.33 11.74 -5.11
CA PHE A 54 21.52 12.33 -4.53
C PHE A 54 21.60 13.80 -4.96
N LEU A 55 21.64 14.72 -4.00
CA LEU A 55 21.75 16.18 -4.19
C LEU A 55 20.58 16.88 -4.91
N GLY A 56 19.37 16.28 -4.94
CA GLY A 56 18.19 16.92 -5.54
C GLY A 56 18.22 17.06 -7.06
N MET A 57 19.26 16.51 -7.72
CA MET A 57 19.43 16.57 -9.16
C MET A 57 18.84 15.32 -9.82
N GLY A 58 17.51 15.30 -9.98
CA GLY A 58 16.79 14.22 -10.67
C GLY A 58 15.45 13.81 -10.01
N GLN A 59 14.59 13.18 -10.81
CA GLN A 59 13.27 12.73 -10.37
C GLN A 59 13.41 11.60 -9.36
N SER A 60 12.86 11.76 -8.16
CA SER A 60 12.70 10.64 -7.23
C SER A 60 11.75 9.63 -7.85
N GLN A 61 12.22 8.40 -8.05
CA GLN A 61 11.45 7.33 -8.67
C GLN A 61 11.15 6.24 -7.63
N MET A 62 9.87 5.88 -7.54
CA MET A 62 9.46 4.59 -6.98
C MET A 62 9.73 3.51 -8.03
N LYS A 63 10.53 2.50 -7.68
CA LYS A 63 10.77 1.33 -8.54
C LYS A 63 10.28 0.06 -7.87
N LEU A 64 9.64 -0.83 -8.63
CA LEU A 64 9.23 -2.14 -8.13
C LEU A 64 10.49 -2.94 -7.79
N ALA A 65 10.70 -3.19 -6.51
CA ALA A 65 11.83 -3.95 -6.00
C ALA A 65 11.51 -5.45 -5.94
N LYS A 66 10.29 -5.79 -5.49
CA LYS A 66 9.90 -7.20 -5.28
C LYS A 66 8.39 -7.37 -5.37
N THR A 67 7.95 -8.47 -5.96
CA THR A 67 6.56 -8.94 -5.91
C THR A 67 6.53 -10.27 -5.19
N GLN A 68 5.61 -10.43 -4.25
CA GLN A 68 5.43 -11.67 -3.51
C GLN A 68 3.96 -12.12 -3.54
N PRO A 69 3.70 -13.44 -3.65
CA PRO A 69 2.35 -13.96 -3.56
C PRO A 69 1.80 -13.77 -2.15
N ALA A 70 0.58 -13.28 -2.06
CA ALA A 70 -0.14 -13.06 -0.81
C ALA A 70 -1.50 -13.75 -0.89
N PRO A 71 -2.15 -14.07 0.24
CA PRO A 71 -3.46 -14.71 0.21
C PRO A 71 -4.46 -13.82 -0.56
N ALA A 72 -5.32 -14.43 -1.37
CA ALA A 72 -6.36 -13.69 -2.06
C ALA A 72 -7.48 -13.28 -1.07
N LEU A 73 -7.97 -12.05 -1.17
CA LEU A 73 -9.25 -11.71 -0.55
C LEU A 73 -10.34 -12.23 -1.47
N GLN A 74 -11.07 -13.25 -1.03
CA GLN A 74 -12.28 -13.64 -1.75
C GLN A 74 -13.27 -12.48 -1.64
N PRO A 75 -13.87 -12.00 -2.75
CA PRO A 75 -14.99 -11.10 -2.66
C PRO A 75 -16.10 -11.84 -1.92
N SER A 76 -16.39 -11.43 -0.68
CA SER A 76 -17.58 -11.93 0.00
C SER A 76 -18.79 -11.50 -0.84
N PRO A 77 -19.71 -12.42 -1.19
CA PRO A 77 -20.91 -12.01 -1.88
C PRO A 77 -21.64 -10.97 -1.02
N PRO A 78 -22.19 -9.89 -1.63
CA PRO A 78 -22.90 -8.87 -0.89
C PRO A 78 -24.09 -9.51 -0.19
N SER A 79 -23.91 -9.84 1.08
CA SER A 79 -24.95 -10.43 1.90
C SER A 79 -25.82 -9.26 2.36
N PRO A 80 -27.11 -9.18 1.99
CA PRO A 80 -27.96 -8.02 2.28
C PRO A 80 -28.29 -7.83 3.78
N ARG A 81 -27.61 -8.56 4.68
CA ARG A 81 -27.95 -8.66 6.11
C ARG A 81 -26.76 -8.55 7.06
N SER A 82 -25.63 -7.98 6.67
CA SER A 82 -24.49 -7.92 7.56
C SER A 82 -23.99 -6.49 7.78
N GLY A 83 -24.43 -5.89 8.88
CA GLY A 83 -23.67 -4.84 9.57
C GLY A 83 -22.38 -5.38 10.20
N ALA A 84 -21.78 -6.45 9.65
CA ALA A 84 -20.50 -6.95 10.11
C ALA A 84 -19.42 -5.92 9.80
N PRO A 85 -18.47 -5.71 10.72
CA PRO A 85 -17.31 -4.88 10.44
C PRO A 85 -16.56 -5.49 9.26
N THR A 86 -16.51 -4.77 8.14
CA THR A 86 -15.59 -5.07 7.03
C THR A 86 -14.18 -4.87 7.55
N PHE A 87 -13.62 -5.91 8.17
CA PHE A 87 -12.26 -5.86 8.68
C PHE A 87 -11.34 -5.82 7.46
N ARG A 88 -10.83 -4.63 7.17
CA ARG A 88 -9.97 -4.37 6.00
C ARG A 88 -8.59 -4.99 6.21
N PRO A 89 -7.93 -5.53 5.17
CA PRO A 89 -6.55 -5.96 5.27
C PRO A 89 -5.68 -4.80 5.75
N ARG A 90 -4.63 -5.10 6.53
CA ARG A 90 -3.67 -4.11 7.01
C ARG A 90 -2.26 -4.56 6.72
N LEU A 91 -1.43 -3.62 6.29
CA LEU A 91 -0.01 -3.81 6.15
C LEU A 91 0.67 -3.12 7.33
N VAL A 92 1.47 -3.87 8.08
CA VAL A 92 2.18 -3.37 9.25
C VAL A 92 3.66 -3.69 9.07
N TRP A 93 4.49 -2.66 8.95
CA TRP A 93 5.94 -2.83 8.96
C TRP A 93 6.39 -3.18 10.39
N ILE A 94 7.08 -4.30 10.53
CA ILE A 94 7.65 -4.76 11.80
C ILE A 94 9.08 -4.25 11.95
N ASN A 95 9.77 -4.02 10.83
CA ASN A 95 11.06 -3.33 10.73
C ASN A 95 11.29 -2.87 9.27
N SER A 96 12.43 -2.25 8.97
CA SER A 96 12.78 -1.78 7.61
C SER A 96 12.76 -2.84 6.50
N LYS A 97 12.78 -4.14 6.84
CA LYS A 97 12.85 -5.25 5.88
C LYS A 97 11.77 -6.31 6.07
N ALA A 98 10.83 -6.10 6.99
CA ALA A 98 9.79 -7.08 7.30
C ALA A 98 8.44 -6.41 7.43
N LEU A 99 7.46 -6.94 6.70
CA LEU A 99 6.10 -6.47 6.64
C LEU A 99 5.15 -7.62 7.00
N THR A 100 4.18 -7.38 7.87
CA THR A 100 3.09 -8.31 8.14
C THR A 100 1.81 -7.82 7.47
N LEU A 101 1.21 -8.68 6.65
CA LEU A 101 -0.15 -8.54 6.17
C LEU A 101 -1.09 -9.18 7.19
N MET A 102 -1.98 -8.40 7.76
CA MET A 102 -3.07 -8.87 8.62
C MET A 102 -4.35 -8.92 7.79
N LEU A 103 -4.96 -10.09 7.69
CA LEU A 103 -6.20 -10.33 6.96
C LEU A 103 -7.42 -10.29 7.88
N PRO A 104 -8.62 -9.98 7.36
CA PRO A 104 -9.89 -10.02 8.11
C PRO A 104 -10.15 -11.30 8.89
N GLU A 105 -9.64 -12.41 8.38
CA GLU A 105 -9.86 -13.76 8.91
C GLU A 105 -9.02 -14.05 10.17
N GLY A 106 -8.28 -13.07 10.70
CA GLY A 106 -7.30 -13.25 11.77
C GLY A 106 -6.01 -13.94 11.30
N LYS A 107 -5.88 -14.19 10.00
CA LYS A 107 -4.64 -14.71 9.40
C LYS A 107 -3.63 -13.59 9.25
N GLU A 108 -2.40 -13.88 9.66
CA GLU A 108 -1.27 -12.99 9.47
C GLU A 108 -0.24 -13.67 8.57
N GLN A 109 0.29 -12.93 7.61
CA GLN A 109 1.39 -13.40 6.78
C GLN A 109 2.53 -12.39 6.80
N ARG A 110 3.71 -12.86 7.17
CA ARG A 110 4.93 -12.06 7.18
C ARG A 110 5.67 -12.17 5.86
N PHE A 111 6.16 -11.05 5.38
CA PHE A 111 6.94 -10.87 4.18
C PHE A 111 8.26 -10.21 4.55
N SER A 112 9.31 -10.61 3.83
CA SER A 112 10.65 -10.05 4.00
C SER A 112 11.18 -9.60 2.64
N ILE A 113 11.80 -8.43 2.61
CA ILE A 113 12.42 -7.87 1.42
C ILE A 113 13.84 -8.39 1.27
#